data_AF-V8N5U6-F1
#
_entry.id   AF-V8N5U6-F1
#
_cell.length_a   1.000
_cell.length_b   1.000
_cell.length_c   1.000
_cell.angle_alpha   90.00
_cell.angle_beta   90.00
_cell.angle_gamma   90.00
#
_symmetry.space_group_name_H-M   'P 1'
#
loop_
_entity.id
_entity.type
_entity.pdbx_description
1 polymer ?
#
loop_
_entity_poly.entity_id
_entity_poly.type
_entity_poly.pdbx_seq_one_letter_code
_entity_poly.pdbx_strand_id
1 'polypeptide(L)'
;DLFLRLVPHECLGSTWSQRDKKGHEDDCPTVRATVAQFNLVANAVIFSCLWDTGLRAAQRARLLEKWICVAEECLLHRNFSSLYAVVSALQSTPLHRLKRTWEETSRESTRCYEELSTICSEQDNYSQSRQLLFQ
;
A
#
# COMPACT_ATOMS: atom_id res chain seq x y z
N ASP A 1 11.86 -4.65 -10.99
CA ASP A 1 11.73 -5.68 -12.04
C ASP A 1 10.35 -5.71 -12.68
N LEU A 2 9.24 -5.92 -11.94
CA LEU A 2 7.88 -5.95 -12.52
C LEU A 2 7.53 -4.70 -13.35
N PHE A 3 7.78 -3.50 -12.81
CA PHE A 3 7.51 -2.26 -13.53
C PHE A 3 8.34 -2.11 -14.82
N LEU A 4 9.56 -2.65 -14.85
CA LEU A 4 10.40 -2.63 -16.06
C LEU A 4 9.88 -3.60 -17.14
N ARG A 5 9.18 -4.66 -16.72
CA ARG A 5 8.54 -5.64 -17.61
C ARG A 5 7.11 -5.25 -17.98
N LEU A 6 6.56 -4.17 -17.41
CA LEU A 6 5.21 -3.71 -17.66
C LEU A 6 5.07 -3.31 -19.13
N VAL A 7 4.08 -3.89 -19.82
CA VAL A 7 3.76 -3.50 -21.19
C VAL A 7 2.68 -2.42 -21.19
N PRO A 8 2.97 -1.16 -21.58
CA PRO A 8 2.02 -0.05 -21.39
C PRO A 8 0.68 -0.21 -22.11
N HIS A 9 0.63 -0.96 -23.23
CA HIS A 9 -0.61 -1.20 -23.97
C HIS A 9 -1.63 -2.00 -23.15
N GLU A 10 -1.17 -2.85 -22.22
CA GLU A 10 -2.03 -3.62 -21.33
C GLU A 10 -2.78 -2.72 -20.35
N CYS A 11 -2.26 -1.52 -20.07
CA CYS A 11 -2.88 -0.51 -19.21
C CYS A 11 -4.01 0.27 -19.91
N LEU A 12 -4.19 0.12 -21.23
CA LEU A 12 -5.26 0.82 -21.95
C LEU A 12 -6.62 0.41 -21.40
N GLY A 13 -7.50 1.39 -21.21
CA GLY A 13 -8.84 1.15 -20.67
C GLY A 13 -9.64 0.14 -21.48
N SER A 14 -9.48 0.15 -22.82
CA SER A 14 -10.10 -0.83 -23.73
C SER A 14 -9.66 -2.27 -23.49
N THR A 15 -8.45 -2.47 -22.94
CA THR A 15 -7.88 -3.79 -22.68
C THR A 15 -8.13 -4.18 -21.21
N TRP A 16 -7.67 -3.35 -20.26
CA TRP A 16 -7.77 -3.64 -18.82
C TRP A 16 -9.21 -3.75 -18.31
N SER A 17 -10.18 -3.07 -18.94
CA SER A 17 -11.61 -3.20 -18.57
C SER A 17 -12.22 -4.55 -18.96
N GLN A 18 -11.62 -5.29 -19.88
CA GLN A 18 -12.15 -6.57 -20.37
C GLN A 18 -11.63 -7.77 -19.57
N ARG A 19 -10.64 -7.56 -18.70
CA ARG A 19 -9.90 -8.61 -17.97
C ARG A 19 -10.78 -9.59 -17.17
N ASP A 20 -11.95 -9.15 -16.71
CA ASP A 20 -12.85 -9.97 -15.88
C ASP A 20 -13.92 -10.70 -16.73
N LYS A 21 -13.89 -10.52 -18.06
CA LYS A 21 -14.78 -11.23 -18.98
C LYS A 21 -14.28 -12.65 -19.24
N LYS A 22 -15.22 -13.57 -19.45
CA LYS A 22 -14.94 -14.97 -19.77
C LYS A 22 -14.05 -15.06 -21.03
N GLY A 23 -12.95 -15.80 -20.93
CA GLY A 23 -11.97 -15.98 -22.02
C GLY A 23 -10.81 -14.97 -22.03
N HIS A 24 -10.79 -14.00 -21.11
CA HIS A 24 -9.74 -12.97 -20.97
C HIS A 24 -8.93 -13.10 -19.67
N GLU A 25 -8.88 -14.32 -19.12
CA GLU A 25 -8.22 -14.63 -17.85
C GLU A 25 -6.70 -14.38 -17.93
N ASP A 26 -6.10 -14.68 -19.09
CA ASP A 26 -4.68 -14.50 -19.37
C ASP A 26 -4.32 -13.11 -19.94
N ASP A 27 -5.31 -12.22 -20.10
CA ASP A 27 -5.07 -10.87 -20.60
C ASP A 27 -4.31 -10.00 -19.57
N CYS A 28 -3.51 -9.07 -20.08
CA CYS A 28 -2.75 -8.10 -19.30
C CYS A 28 -1.83 -8.75 -18.22
N PRO A 29 -1.02 -9.77 -18.56
CA PRO A 29 -0.25 -10.54 -17.57
C PRO A 29 0.73 -9.67 -16.78
N THR A 30 1.31 -8.63 -17.38
CA THR A 30 2.30 -7.78 -16.72
C THR A 30 1.66 -6.75 -15.78
N VAL A 31 0.48 -6.23 -16.17
CA VAL A 31 -0.33 -5.37 -15.29
C VAL A 31 -0.87 -6.18 -14.12
N ARG A 32 -1.41 -7.39 -14.37
CA ARG A 32 -1.88 -8.30 -13.32
C ARG A 32 -0.77 -8.65 -12.33
N ALA A 33 0.44 -8.94 -12.81
CA ALA A 33 1.59 -9.21 -11.94
C ALA A 33 1.95 -8.00 -11.06
N THR A 34 1.87 -6.79 -11.60
CA THR A 34 2.10 -5.55 -10.84
C THR A 34 1.04 -5.33 -9.77
N VAL A 35 -0.25 -5.53 -10.09
CA VAL A 35 -1.36 -5.46 -9.13
C VAL A 35 -1.26 -6.57 -8.07
N ALA A 36 -0.90 -7.79 -8.47
CA ALA A 36 -0.70 -8.90 -7.56
C ALA A 36 0.40 -8.61 -6.54
N GLN A 37 1.51 -8.00 -6.97
CA GLN A 37 2.58 -7.58 -6.06
C GLN A 37 2.11 -6.50 -5.08
N PHE A 38 1.34 -5.51 -5.55
CA PHE A 38 0.75 -4.50 -4.67
C PHE A 38 -0.12 -5.14 -3.59
N ASN A 39 -1.02 -6.05 -3.99
CA ASN A 39 -1.90 -6.76 -3.08
C ASN A 39 -1.13 -7.69 -2.12
N LEU A 40 -0.05 -8.31 -2.57
CA LEU A 40 0.82 -9.14 -1.73
C LEU A 40 1.45 -8.31 -0.62
N VAL A 41 1.96 -7.12 -0.92
CA VAL A 41 2.51 -6.20 0.08
C VAL A 41 1.42 -5.77 1.07
N ALA A 42 0.27 -5.30 0.57
CA ALA A 42 -0.82 -4.86 1.43
C ALA A 42 -1.31 -5.98 2.38
N ASN A 43 -1.45 -7.20 1.85
CA ASN A 43 -1.84 -8.37 2.64
C ASN A 43 -0.75 -8.78 3.64
N ALA A 44 0.54 -8.64 3.30
CA ALA A 44 1.62 -8.91 4.24
C ALA A 44 1.58 -7.96 5.45
N VAL A 45 1.24 -6.68 5.24
CA VAL A 45 1.01 -5.72 6.34
C VAL A 45 -0.14 -6.18 7.22
N ILE A 46 -1.31 -6.44 6.63
CA ILE A 46 -2.51 -6.85 7.37
C ILE A 46 -2.25 -8.16 8.14
N PHE A 47 -1.70 -9.16 7.46
CA PHE A 47 -1.43 -10.47 8.02
C PHE A 47 -0.43 -10.41 9.16
N SER A 48 0.72 -9.74 8.97
CA SER A 48 1.73 -9.61 10.02
C SER A 48 1.16 -8.97 11.28
N CYS A 49 0.25 -8.00 11.13
CA CYS A 49 -0.37 -7.31 12.24
C CYS A 49 -1.52 -8.08 12.89
N LEU A 50 -2.15 -9.05 12.21
CA LEU A 50 -3.38 -9.70 12.67
C LEU A 50 -3.29 -11.21 12.88
N TRP A 51 -2.30 -11.88 12.30
CA TRP A 51 -2.16 -13.34 12.33
C TRP A 51 -2.14 -13.90 13.76
N ASP A 52 -1.36 -13.27 14.65
CA ASP A 52 -1.31 -13.69 16.04
C ASP A 52 -2.37 -12.95 16.87
N THR A 53 -3.43 -13.69 17.23
CA THR A 53 -4.53 -13.22 18.07
C THR A 53 -4.12 -13.01 19.53
N GLY A 54 -2.99 -13.57 19.97
CA GLY A 54 -2.45 -13.44 21.33
C GLY A 54 -1.63 -12.16 21.55
N LEU A 55 -1.26 -11.43 20.50
CA LEU A 55 -0.47 -10.20 20.62
C LEU A 55 -1.23 -9.12 21.39
N ARG A 56 -0.59 -8.61 22.46
CA ARG A 56 -1.05 -7.43 23.19
C ARG A 56 -0.98 -6.19 22.29
N ALA A 57 -1.78 -5.18 22.61
CA ALA A 57 -1.85 -3.92 21.87
C ALA A 57 -0.46 -3.28 21.67
N ALA A 58 0.35 -3.16 22.73
CA ALA A 58 1.71 -2.62 22.64
C ALA A 58 2.67 -3.43 21.76
N GLN A 59 2.52 -4.76 21.70
CA GLN A 59 3.35 -5.59 20.81
C GLN A 59 2.94 -5.41 19.35
N ARG A 60 1.63 -5.31 19.11
CA ARG A 60 1.07 -5.05 17.77
C ARG A 60 1.40 -3.63 17.30
N ALA A 61 1.48 -2.66 18.20
CA ALA A 61 1.89 -1.29 17.89
C ALA A 61 3.30 -1.25 17.28
N ARG A 62 4.24 -2.03 17.84
CA ARG A 62 5.60 -2.17 17.26
C ARG A 62 5.61 -2.69 15.82
N LEU A 63 4.62 -3.50 15.44
CA LEU A 63 4.47 -3.96 14.05
C LEU A 63 3.95 -2.83 13.15
N LEU A 64 3.00 -2.01 13.63
CA LEU A 64 2.56 -0.82 12.91
C LEU A 64 3.72 0.15 12.70
N GLU A 65 4.48 0.46 13.76
CA GLU A 65 5.67 1.31 13.70
C GLU A 65 6.69 0.77 12.70
N LYS A 66 6.93 -0.55 12.70
CA LYS A 66 7.85 -1.16 11.75
C LYS A 66 7.39 -0.95 10.30
N TRP A 67 6.10 -1.10 10.02
CA TRP A 67 5.55 -0.85 8.68
C TRP A 67 5.57 0.62 8.29
N ILE A 68 5.36 1.54 9.23
CA ILE A 68 5.50 2.98 9.00
C ILE A 68 6.94 3.32 8.59
N CYS A 69 7.95 2.79 9.29
CA CYS A 69 9.35 2.94 8.87
C CYS A 69 9.60 2.34 7.47
N VAL A 70 9.02 1.17 7.16
CA VAL A 70 9.15 0.58 5.81
C VAL A 70 8.53 1.48 4.73
N ALA A 71 7.41 2.14 5.04
CA ALA A 71 6.76 3.08 4.13
C ALA A 71 7.62 4.34 3.92
N GLU A 72 8.25 4.86 4.97
CA GLU A 72 9.22 5.96 4.89
C GLU A 72 10.42 5.60 3.99
N GLU A 73 11.01 4.41 4.18
CA GLU A 73 12.08 3.92 3.30
C GLU A 73 11.61 3.75 1.84
N CYS A 74 10.36 3.30 1.62
CA CYS A 74 9.78 3.24 0.28
C CYS A 74 9.67 4.63 -0.36
N LEU A 75 9.33 5.66 0.41
CA LEU A 75 9.30 7.04 -0.07
C LEU A 75 10.71 7.54 -0.43
N LEU A 76 11.71 7.28 0.42
CA LEU A 76 13.11 7.64 0.15
C LEU A 76 13.65 7.01 -1.15
N HIS A 77 13.28 5.76 -1.41
CA HIS A 77 13.65 5.04 -2.64
C HIS A 77 12.73 5.34 -3.83
N ARG A 78 11.77 6.26 -3.69
CA ARG A 78 10.74 6.58 -4.71
C ARG A 78 9.96 5.36 -5.19
N ASN A 79 9.83 4.34 -4.33
CA ASN A 79 8.97 3.20 -4.56
C ASN A 79 7.53 3.52 -4.11
N PHE A 80 6.88 4.39 -4.88
CA PHE A 80 5.52 4.85 -4.58
C PHE A 80 4.49 3.71 -4.59
N SER A 81 4.71 2.65 -5.38
CA SER A 81 3.79 1.51 -5.42
C SER A 81 3.75 0.78 -4.07
N SER A 82 4.90 0.45 -3.49
CA SER A 82 4.95 -0.20 -2.17
C SER A 82 4.58 0.75 -1.03
N LEU A 83 4.94 2.04 -1.14
CA LEU A 83 4.47 3.07 -0.20
C LEU A 83 2.94 3.09 -0.10
N TYR A 84 2.26 3.20 -1.25
CA TYR A 84 0.79 3.17 -1.29
C TYR A 84 0.24 1.84 -0.75
N ALA A 85 0.85 0.70 -1.09
CA ALA A 85 0.40 -0.60 -0.60
C ALA A 85 0.41 -0.67 0.94
N VAL A 86 1.47 -0.16 1.57
CA VAL A 86 1.59 -0.15 3.04
C VAL A 86 0.61 0.85 3.66
N VAL A 87 0.53 2.08 3.16
CA VAL A 87 -0.38 3.11 3.69
C VAL A 87 -1.84 2.68 3.55
N SER A 88 -2.25 2.18 2.38
CA SER A 88 -3.61 1.67 2.17
C SER A 88 -3.94 0.48 3.07
N ALA A 89 -2.97 -0.40 3.35
CA ALA A 89 -3.16 -1.49 4.28
C ALA A 89 -3.37 -0.99 5.73
N LEU A 90 -2.58 -0.02 6.19
CA LEU A 90 -2.73 0.60 7.51
C LEU A 90 -4.08 1.34 7.66
N GLN A 91 -4.54 1.99 6.58
CA GLN A 91 -5.84 2.67 6.51
C GLN A 91 -7.02 1.70 6.36
N SER A 92 -6.77 0.45 5.96
CA SER A 92 -7.82 -0.54 5.77
C SER A 92 -8.59 -0.78 7.06
N THR A 93 -9.90 -1.05 6.94
CA THR A 93 -10.81 -1.29 8.06
C THR A 93 -10.26 -2.24 9.15
N PRO A 94 -9.64 -3.39 8.83
CA PRO A 94 -9.18 -4.31 9.88
C PRO A 94 -8.05 -3.76 10.76
N LEU A 95 -7.21 -2.84 10.26
CA LEU A 95 -6.15 -2.20 11.05
C LEU A 95 -6.59 -0.85 11.62
N HIS A 96 -7.27 -0.01 10.85
CA HIS A 96 -7.71 1.32 11.29
C HIS A 96 -8.66 1.28 12.51
N ARG A 97 -9.42 0.19 12.67
CA ARG A 97 -10.34 0.01 13.82
C ARG A 97 -9.63 -0.35 15.13
N LEU A 98 -8.34 -0.71 15.12
CA LEU A 98 -7.59 -1.17 16.30
C LEU A 98 -7.17 0.01 17.20
N LYS A 99 -8.13 0.76 17.75
CA LYS A 99 -7.87 2.02 18.47
C LYS A 99 -6.84 1.87 19.60
N ARG A 100 -6.95 0.83 20.42
CA ARG A 100 -5.97 0.53 21.47
C ARG A 100 -4.54 0.29 20.96
N THR A 101 -4.39 -0.25 19.74
CA THR A 101 -3.04 -0.46 19.15
C THR A 101 -2.47 0.87 18.65
N TRP A 102 -3.29 1.70 18.04
CA TRP A 102 -2.90 3.05 17.61
C TRP A 102 -2.56 3.96 18.80
N GLU A 103 -3.27 3.84 19.92
CA GLU A 103 -2.96 4.57 21.17
C GLU A 103 -1.60 4.19 21.78
N GLU A 104 -1.16 2.94 21.57
CA GLU A 104 0.14 2.43 22.03
C GLU A 104 1.28 2.72 21.04
N THR A 105 0.97 3.31 19.88
CA THR A 105 1.95 3.70 18.87
C THR A 105 2.61 5.01 19.30
N SER A 106 3.93 5.11 19.14
CA SER A 106 4.68 6.33 19.43
C SER A 106 4.15 7.54 18.66
N ARG A 107 4.30 8.72 19.25
CA ARG A 107 3.84 9.98 18.64
C ARG A 107 4.62 10.29 17.37
N GLU A 108 5.91 9.97 17.38
CA GLU A 108 6.82 10.11 16.25
C GLU A 108 6.35 9.26 15.07
N SER A 109 6.03 7.98 15.29
CA SER A 109 5.53 7.10 14.23
C SER A 109 4.14 7.51 13.75
N THR A 110 3.27 7.95 14.66
CA THR A 110 1.92 8.45 14.29
C THR A 110 2.01 9.67 13.38
N ARG A 111 2.90 10.62 13.71
CA ARG A 111 3.14 11.79 12.86
C ARG A 111 3.71 11.41 11.49
N CYS A 112 4.70 10.52 11.45
CA CYS A 112 5.25 10.01 10.18
C CYS A 112 4.13 9.37 9.33
N TYR A 113 3.27 8.56 9.93
CA TYR A 113 2.12 7.96 9.25
C TYR A 113 1.14 9.01 8.69
N GLU A 114 0.87 10.09 9.41
CA GLU A 114 0.00 11.19 8.94
C GLU A 114 0.62 11.94 7.75
N GLU A 115 1.93 12.19 7.79
CA GLU A 115 2.69 12.80 6.69
C GLU A 115 2.66 11.89 5.45
N LEU A 116 2.93 10.59 5.60
CA LEU A 116 2.83 9.60 4.53
C LEU A 116 1.40 9.48 3.97
N SER A 117 0.39 9.50 4.84
CA SER A 117 -1.03 9.46 4.44
C SER A 117 -1.43 10.69 3.63
N THR A 118 -0.87 11.86 3.97
CA THR A 118 -1.10 13.11 3.23
C THR A 118 -0.53 13.03 1.83
N ILE A 119 0.70 12.51 1.68
CA ILE A 119 1.33 12.27 0.38
C ILE A 119 0.51 11.29 -0.48
N CYS A 120 -0.01 10.23 0.16
CA CYS A 120 -0.80 9.19 -0.50
C CYS A 120 -2.27 9.56 -0.71
N SER A 121 -2.69 10.76 -0.32
CA SER A 121 -4.10 11.19 -0.34
C SER A 121 -4.68 11.23 -1.76
N GLU A 122 -5.98 10.93 -1.86
CA GLU A 122 -6.76 11.06 -3.10
C GLU A 122 -7.20 12.52 -3.36
N GLN A 123 -6.95 13.43 -2.41
CA GLN A 123 -7.29 14.85 -2.50
C GLN A 123 -6.75 15.50 -3.77
N ASP A 124 -7.55 16.40 -4.35
CA ASP A 124 -7.26 17.11 -5.60
C ASP A 124 -6.79 16.18 -6.73
N ASN A 125 -7.41 15.00 -6.84
CA ASN A 125 -7.06 13.97 -7.82
C ASN A 125 -5.59 13.52 -7.69
N TYR A 126 -5.20 13.14 -6.47
CA TYR A 126 -3.85 12.63 -6.16
C TYR A 126 -2.75 13.66 -6.48
N SER A 127 -3.02 14.95 -6.26
CA SER A 127 -2.14 16.04 -6.69
C SER A 127 -0.71 15.92 -6.13
N GLN A 128 -0.58 15.58 -4.84
CA GLN A 128 0.72 15.47 -4.18
C GLN A 128 1.57 14.34 -4.75
N SER A 129 1.02 13.12 -4.84
CA SER A 129 1.76 11.99 -5.39
C SER A 129 2.08 12.18 -6.88
N ARG A 130 1.18 12.79 -7.66
CA ARG A 130 1.46 13.15 -9.06
C ARG A 130 2.61 14.14 -9.17
N GLN A 131 2.66 15.19 -8.35
CA GLN A 131 3.76 16.16 -8.36
C GLN A 131 5.10 15.48 -8.06
N LEU A 132 5.13 14.56 -7.09
CA LEU A 132 6.34 13.82 -6.73
C LEU A 132 6.87 12.91 -7.84
N LEU A 133 6.05 12.52 -8.83
CA LEU A 133 6.51 11.73 -9.99
C LEU A 133 7.33 12.58 -10.98
N PHE A 134 7.13 13.89 -11.00
CA PHE A 134 7.79 14.81 -11.94
C PHE A 134 9.02 15.52 -11.36
N GLN A 135 9.29 15.33 -10.06
CA GLN A 135 10.52 15.77 -9.38
C GLN A 135 11.64 14.73 -9.52
#